data_AF-A0A0D2NCP4-F1
#
_entry.id   AF-A0A0D2NCP4-F1
#
_cell.length_a   1.000
_cell.length_b   1.000
_cell.length_c   1.000
_cell.angle_alpha   90.00
_cell.angle_beta   90.00
_cell.angle_gamma   90.00
#
_symmetry.space_group_name_H-M   'P 1'
#
loop_
_entity.id
_entity.type
_entity.pdbx_description
1 polymer ?
#
loop_
_entity_poly.entity_id
_entity_poly.type
_entity_poly.pdbx_seq_one_letter_code
_entity_poly.pdbx_strand_id
1 'polypeptide(L)'
;MSVSKSSADEIFHWLSSMNSTTALLSWIGMLFTYIRWYQGTKAAERKDPMFKANHKNDLYLHRYGLQPWIAVYALVMCILILLFNGWFVFTRAGPWRMALELDDPPIVSDPEIGSWVPTFVSSYLALPVFFLLVLGYKLIYRTRMVPLDEMHFERGIVPEIEEPQPTTRWGKLLATIF
;
A
#
# COMPACT_ATOMS: atom_id res chain seq x y z
N MET A 1 22.32 31.95 0.27
CA MET A 1 22.28 30.79 -0.65
C MET A 1 20.94 30.85 -1.38
N SER A 2 20.96 31.27 -2.65
CA SER A 2 19.78 31.32 -3.50
C SER A 2 19.42 29.90 -3.90
N VAL A 3 18.25 29.41 -3.52
CA VAL A 3 17.71 28.15 -4.05
C VAL A 3 17.42 28.43 -5.52
N SER A 4 18.33 28.01 -6.40
CA SER A 4 18.18 28.19 -7.83
C SER A 4 16.89 27.50 -8.28
N LYS A 5 16.13 28.12 -9.19
CA LYS A 5 14.86 27.58 -9.73
C LYS A 5 14.98 26.11 -10.18
N SER A 6 16.17 25.68 -10.60
CA SER A 6 16.47 24.31 -11.03
C SER A 6 16.43 23.27 -9.91
N SER A 7 16.74 23.63 -8.66
CA SER A 7 16.83 22.68 -7.55
C SER A 7 15.48 22.42 -6.88
N ALA A 8 14.60 23.42 -6.84
CA ALA A 8 13.25 23.27 -6.28
C ALA A 8 12.36 22.39 -7.16
N ASP A 9 12.53 22.51 -8.48
CA ASP A 9 11.83 21.70 -9.48
C ASP A 9 12.19 20.20 -9.35
N GLU A 10 13.48 19.90 -9.22
CA GLU A 10 13.98 18.54 -9.02
C GLU A 10 13.40 17.89 -7.73
N ILE A 11 13.39 18.64 -6.63
CA ILE A 11 12.81 18.18 -5.35
C ILE A 11 11.29 17.93 -5.49
N PHE A 12 10.58 18.80 -6.22
CA PHE A 12 9.16 18.62 -6.48
C PHE A 12 8.89 17.34 -7.28
N HIS A 13 9.70 17.06 -8.31
CA HIS A 13 9.58 15.83 -9.08
C HIS A 13 9.82 14.57 -8.22
N TRP A 14 10.81 14.59 -7.32
CA TRP A 14 11.03 13.49 -6.38
C TRP A 14 9.86 13.30 -5.42
N LEU A 15 9.34 14.39 -4.85
CA LEU A 15 8.19 14.36 -3.94
C LEU A 15 6.95 13.81 -4.65
N SER A 16 6.71 14.25 -5.88
CA SER A 16 5.60 13.79 -6.72
C SER A 16 5.70 12.28 -6.99
N SER A 17 6.88 11.79 -7.39
CA SER A 17 7.12 10.36 -7.62
C SER A 17 6.85 9.53 -6.36
N MET A 18 7.38 9.96 -5.22
CA MET A 18 7.18 9.28 -3.92
C MET A 18 5.70 9.22 -3.52
N ASN A 19 4.95 10.31 -3.75
CA ASN A 19 3.51 10.34 -3.47
C ASN A 19 2.74 9.40 -4.41
N SER A 20 3.10 9.33 -5.69
CA SER A 20 2.50 8.38 -6.63
C SER A 20 2.70 6.92 -6.18
N THR A 21 3.90 6.53 -5.75
CA THR A 21 4.15 5.16 -5.22
C THR A 21 3.33 4.90 -3.97
N THR A 22 3.26 5.84 -3.04
CA THR A 22 2.49 5.70 -1.80
C THR A 22 0.99 5.60 -2.06
N ALA A 23 0.48 6.35 -3.03
CA ALA A 23 -0.90 6.24 -3.49
C ALA A 23 -1.15 4.84 -4.09
N LEU A 24 -0.31 4.34 -4.99
CA LEU A 24 -0.51 3.00 -5.56
C LEU A 24 -0.49 1.90 -4.49
N LEU A 25 0.35 2.01 -3.47
CA LEU A 25 0.35 1.10 -2.32
C LEU A 25 -0.98 1.12 -1.54
N SER A 26 -1.58 2.29 -1.33
CA SER A 26 -2.88 2.38 -0.64
C SER A 26 -4.01 1.76 -1.48
N TRP A 27 -3.98 1.95 -2.81
CA TRP A 27 -4.93 1.31 -3.73
C TRP A 27 -4.77 -0.21 -3.76
N ILE A 28 -3.54 -0.73 -3.75
CA ILE A 28 -3.26 -2.16 -3.61
C ILE A 28 -3.86 -2.71 -2.31
N GLY A 29 -3.66 -2.00 -1.20
CA GLY A 29 -4.24 -2.36 0.10
C GLY A 29 -5.77 -2.43 0.06
N MET A 30 -6.43 -1.39 -0.47
CA MET A 30 -7.89 -1.35 -0.62
C MET A 30 -8.44 -2.46 -1.53
N LEU A 31 -7.76 -2.74 -2.65
CA LEU A 31 -8.17 -3.79 -3.58
C LEU A 31 -7.99 -5.18 -2.96
N PHE A 32 -6.90 -5.40 -2.23
CA PHE A 32 -6.66 -6.65 -1.51
C PHE A 32 -7.74 -6.90 -0.45
N THR A 33 -8.07 -5.91 0.38
CA THR A 33 -9.13 -6.04 1.41
C THR A 33 -10.49 -6.26 0.77
N TYR A 34 -10.79 -5.57 -0.34
CA TYR A 34 -12.03 -5.77 -1.08
C TYR A 34 -12.15 -7.19 -1.68
N ILE A 35 -11.11 -7.72 -2.31
CA ILE A 35 -11.11 -9.08 -2.87
C ILE A 35 -11.33 -10.11 -1.75
N ARG A 36 -10.66 -9.91 -0.60
CA ARG A 36 -10.83 -10.77 0.57
C ARG A 36 -12.25 -10.72 1.12
N TRP A 37 -12.83 -9.53 1.24
CA TRP A 37 -14.22 -9.34 1.66
C TRP A 37 -15.19 -10.03 0.69
N TYR A 38 -14.99 -9.89 -0.62
CA TYR A 38 -15.82 -10.55 -1.62
C TYR A 38 -15.75 -12.08 -1.49
N GLN A 39 -14.55 -12.64 -1.30
CA GLN A 39 -14.36 -14.07 -1.01
C GLN A 39 -15.07 -14.50 0.28
N GLY A 40 -15.04 -13.67 1.32
CA GLY A 40 -15.73 -13.91 2.59
C GLY A 40 -17.24 -13.96 2.42
N THR A 41 -17.83 -13.02 1.68
CA THR A 41 -19.29 -13.05 1.42
C THR A 41 -19.72 -14.29 0.62
N LYS A 42 -18.89 -14.77 -0.32
CA LYS A 42 -19.12 -16.04 -1.02
C LYS A 42 -18.98 -17.25 -0.10
N ALA A 43 -18.08 -17.20 0.88
CA ALA A 43 -17.95 -18.26 1.88
C ALA A 43 -19.20 -18.31 2.79
N ALA A 44 -19.71 -17.14 3.18
CA ALA A 44 -20.95 -17.02 3.95
C ALA A 44 -22.18 -17.53 3.17
N GLU A 45 -22.31 -17.18 1.88
CA GLU A 45 -23.36 -17.71 0.99
C GLU A 45 -23.35 -19.25 0.90
N ARG A 46 -22.17 -19.88 1.00
CA ARG A 46 -22.06 -21.35 1.00
C ARG A 46 -22.49 -21.97 2.32
N LYS A 47 -22.38 -21.25 3.44
CA LYS A 47 -22.76 -21.73 4.77
C LYS A 47 -24.26 -21.58 5.00
N ASP A 48 -24.82 -20.44 4.62
CA ASP A 48 -26.25 -20.16 4.76
C ASP A 48 -26.86 -19.83 3.38
N PRO A 49 -27.75 -20.69 2.85
CA PRO A 49 -28.41 -20.43 1.57
C PRO A 49 -29.32 -19.20 1.59
N MET A 50 -29.78 -18.75 2.77
CA MET A 50 -30.60 -17.54 2.94
C MET A 50 -29.80 -16.27 3.15
N PHE A 51 -28.47 -16.36 3.29
CA PHE A 51 -27.58 -15.22 3.54
C PHE A 51 -27.78 -14.10 2.51
N LYS A 52 -27.85 -14.45 1.23
CA LYS A 52 -28.00 -13.48 0.13
C LYS A 52 -29.36 -12.79 0.14
N ALA A 53 -30.42 -13.51 0.53
CA ALA A 53 -31.77 -12.95 0.63
C ALA A 53 -31.85 -11.97 1.80
N ASN A 54 -31.33 -12.38 2.96
CA ASN A 54 -31.33 -11.59 4.20
C ASN A 54 -30.51 -10.29 4.07
N HIS A 55 -29.41 -10.33 3.32
CA HIS A 55 -28.47 -9.21 3.19
C HIS A 55 -28.56 -8.46 1.85
N LYS A 56 -29.62 -8.67 1.07
CA LYS A 56 -29.76 -8.12 -0.28
C LYS A 56 -29.63 -6.59 -0.31
N ASN A 57 -30.27 -5.91 0.64
CA ASN A 57 -30.32 -4.45 0.69
C ASN A 57 -29.07 -3.82 1.31
N ASP A 58 -28.21 -4.61 1.96
CA ASP A 58 -27.04 -4.10 2.69
C ASP A 58 -25.75 -4.38 1.93
N LEU A 59 -25.46 -5.67 1.69
CA LEU A 59 -24.19 -6.12 1.13
C LEU A 59 -24.19 -6.20 -0.40
N TYR A 60 -25.38 -6.34 -1.01
CA TYR A 60 -25.53 -6.62 -2.44
C TYR A 60 -26.13 -5.45 -3.24
N LEU A 61 -26.67 -4.43 -2.58
CA LEU A 61 -27.38 -3.32 -3.24
C LEU A 61 -26.52 -2.60 -4.30
N HIS A 62 -25.24 -2.35 -3.97
CA HIS A 62 -24.28 -1.64 -4.85
C HIS A 62 -23.24 -2.58 -5.45
N ARG A 63 -23.46 -3.91 -5.41
CA ARG A 63 -22.49 -4.88 -5.90
C ARG A 63 -22.57 -4.99 -7.42
N TYR A 64 -21.51 -4.59 -8.11
CA TYR A 64 -21.45 -4.66 -9.57
C TYR A 64 -21.26 -6.11 -10.06
N GLY A 65 -21.89 -6.45 -11.19
CA GLY A 65 -21.99 -7.83 -11.69
C GLY A 65 -20.65 -8.51 -12.05
N LEU A 66 -19.64 -7.76 -12.52
CA LEU A 66 -18.33 -8.33 -12.87
C LEU A 66 -17.34 -8.37 -11.69
N GLN A 67 -17.79 -8.07 -10.47
CA GLN A 67 -16.96 -8.26 -9.28
C GLN A 67 -16.79 -9.79 -9.04
N PRO A 68 -15.56 -10.28 -8.80
CA PRO A 68 -14.36 -9.55 -8.38
C PRO A 68 -13.35 -9.29 -9.51
N TRP A 69 -13.63 -9.68 -10.75
CA TRP A 69 -12.66 -9.63 -11.85
C TRP A 69 -12.10 -8.23 -12.12
N ILE A 70 -12.94 -7.20 -12.00
CA ILE A 70 -12.50 -5.80 -12.12
C ILE A 70 -11.51 -5.42 -11.01
N ALA A 71 -11.74 -5.89 -9.77
CA ALA A 71 -10.84 -5.61 -8.66
C ALA A 71 -9.50 -6.34 -8.82
N VAL A 72 -9.53 -7.58 -9.33
CA VAL A 72 -8.31 -8.33 -9.66
C VAL A 72 -7.53 -7.64 -10.78
N TYR A 73 -8.21 -7.20 -11.84
CA TYR A 73 -7.60 -6.43 -12.91
C TYR A 73 -6.94 -5.14 -12.38
N ALA A 74 -7.67 -4.35 -11.58
CA ALA A 74 -7.12 -3.14 -10.97
C ALA A 74 -5.91 -3.44 -10.08
N LEU A 75 -5.94 -4.53 -9.31
CA LEU A 75 -4.83 -4.93 -8.44
C LEU A 75 -3.59 -5.25 -9.27
N VAL A 76 -3.75 -6.04 -10.34
CA VAL A 76 -2.66 -6.38 -11.26
C VAL A 76 -2.10 -5.12 -11.93
N MET A 77 -2.97 -4.22 -12.39
CA MET A 77 -2.53 -2.96 -13.02
C MET A 77 -1.79 -2.06 -12.03
N CYS A 78 -2.25 -1.92 -10.79
CA CYS A 78 -1.52 -1.17 -9.77
C CYS A 78 -0.14 -1.76 -9.49
N ILE A 79 -0.03 -3.09 -9.40
CA ILE A 79 1.27 -3.77 -9.21
C ILE A 79 2.19 -3.54 -10.41
N LEU A 80 1.68 -3.66 -11.64
CA LEU A 80 2.47 -3.43 -12.85
C LEU A 80 2.94 -1.97 -12.94
N ILE A 81 2.05 -1.00 -12.72
CA ILE A 81 2.41 0.42 -12.73
C ILE A 81 3.46 0.70 -11.65
N LEU A 82 3.32 0.10 -10.47
CA LEU A 82 4.28 0.25 -9.38
C LEU A 82 5.64 -0.37 -9.71
N LEU A 83 5.69 -1.48 -10.45
CA LEU A 83 6.94 -2.11 -10.89
C LEU A 83 7.67 -1.25 -11.95
N PHE A 84 6.93 -0.68 -12.88
CA PHE A 84 7.48 0.20 -13.93
C PHE A 84 7.65 1.66 -13.48
N ASN A 85 7.14 2.02 -12.30
CA ASN A 85 7.41 3.32 -11.70
C ASN A 85 8.91 3.41 -11.36
N GLY A 86 9.58 4.48 -11.79
CA GLY A 86 11.02 4.66 -11.57
C GLY A 86 11.93 3.82 -12.49
N TRP A 87 11.39 3.19 -13.54
CA TRP A 87 12.13 2.28 -14.44
C TRP A 87 13.42 2.87 -15.03
N PHE A 88 13.46 4.19 -15.22
CA PHE A 88 14.65 4.93 -15.66
C PHE A 88 15.92 4.58 -14.87
N VAL A 89 15.79 4.29 -13.57
CA VAL A 89 16.92 3.92 -12.72
C VAL A 89 17.66 2.68 -13.25
N PHE A 90 16.93 1.72 -13.83
CA PHE A 90 17.50 0.47 -14.33
C PHE A 90 17.96 0.54 -15.78
N THR A 91 17.45 1.48 -16.58
CA THR A 91 17.77 1.59 -18.02
C THR A 91 18.79 2.66 -18.36
N ARG A 92 19.32 3.39 -17.37
CA ARG A 92 20.32 4.44 -17.60
C ARG A 92 21.63 3.87 -18.14
N ALA A 93 22.25 4.60 -19.06
CA ALA A 93 23.61 4.33 -19.51
C ALA A 93 24.61 4.93 -18.52
N GLY A 94 25.46 4.10 -17.90
CA GLY A 94 26.57 4.56 -17.06
C GLY A 94 26.82 3.69 -15.82
N PRO A 95 27.93 3.95 -15.10
CA PRO A 95 28.30 3.18 -13.92
C PRO A 95 27.39 3.49 -12.70
N TRP A 96 27.12 2.47 -11.89
CA TRP A 96 26.37 2.59 -10.65
C TRP A 96 27.27 3.08 -9.51
N ARG A 97 27.35 4.39 -9.31
CA ARG A 97 28.24 5.01 -8.30
C ARG A 97 27.48 5.92 -7.36
N MET A 98 27.69 5.72 -6.06
CA MET A 98 27.00 6.46 -4.99
C MET A 98 27.71 7.75 -4.60
N ALA A 99 28.99 7.91 -4.96
CA ALA A 99 29.80 9.09 -4.70
C ALA A 99 30.63 9.43 -5.95
N LEU A 100 30.94 10.72 -6.11
CA LEU A 100 31.88 11.22 -7.10
C LEU A 100 33.30 11.11 -6.54
N GLU A 101 34.19 10.45 -7.28
CA GLU A 101 35.63 10.57 -7.08
C GLU A 101 36.17 11.78 -7.86
N LEU A 102 37.36 12.26 -7.48
CA LEU A 102 37.94 13.48 -8.05
C LEU A 102 38.17 13.40 -9.57
N ASP A 103 38.41 12.19 -10.10
CA ASP A 103 38.76 11.92 -11.50
C ASP A 103 37.56 11.43 -12.34
N ASP A 104 36.34 11.54 -11.82
CA ASP A 104 35.17 11.00 -12.48
C ASP A 104 34.64 11.92 -13.59
N PRO A 105 34.18 11.35 -14.73
CA PRO A 105 33.50 12.14 -15.75
C PRO A 105 32.23 12.77 -15.17
N PRO A 106 31.82 13.96 -15.65
CA PRO A 106 30.61 14.63 -15.18
C PRO A 106 29.39 13.74 -15.35
N ILE A 107 28.50 13.74 -14.35
CA ILE A 107 27.29 12.92 -14.37
C ILE A 107 26.42 13.39 -15.53
N VAL A 108 26.21 12.49 -16.51
CA VAL A 108 25.19 12.68 -17.54
C VAL A 108 23.85 12.33 -16.91
N SER A 109 23.22 13.31 -16.27
CA SER A 109 21.84 13.22 -15.80
C SER A 109 20.90 13.75 -16.86
N ASP A 110 19.79 13.04 -17.07
CA ASP A 110 18.71 13.55 -17.91
C ASP A 110 18.12 14.82 -17.25
N PRO A 111 18.06 15.96 -17.94
CA PRO A 111 17.55 17.21 -17.37
C PRO A 111 16.09 17.12 -16.90
N GLU A 112 15.29 16.16 -17.36
CA GLU A 112 13.89 16.01 -16.94
C GLU A 112 13.71 15.18 -15.65
N ILE A 113 14.64 14.27 -15.34
CA ILE A 113 14.50 13.29 -14.25
C ILE A 113 15.50 13.54 -13.11
N GLY A 114 16.64 14.16 -13.42
CA GLY A 114 17.71 14.43 -12.47
C GLY A 114 18.60 13.22 -12.19
N SER A 115 19.24 13.23 -11.04
CA SER A 115 20.19 12.17 -10.65
C SER A 115 19.47 10.88 -10.22
N TRP A 116 20.06 9.73 -10.56
CA TRP A 116 19.42 8.42 -10.36
C TRP A 116 19.23 8.00 -8.89
N VAL A 117 20.11 8.42 -7.97
CA VAL A 117 20.04 8.04 -6.55
C VAL A 117 18.77 8.56 -5.89
N PRO A 118 18.46 9.87 -5.92
CA PRO A 118 17.23 10.38 -5.34
C PRO A 118 15.98 9.90 -6.11
N THR A 119 16.05 9.65 -7.42
CA THR A 119 14.95 8.99 -8.15
C THR A 119 14.70 7.58 -7.66
N PHE A 120 15.74 6.80 -7.38
CA PHE A 120 15.62 5.44 -6.81
C PHE A 120 15.02 5.48 -5.41
N VAL A 121 15.55 6.35 -4.54
CA VAL A 121 15.06 6.48 -3.17
C VAL A 121 13.61 6.96 -3.17
N SER A 122 13.28 8.03 -3.89
CA SER A 122 11.91 8.56 -3.94
C SER A 122 10.90 7.55 -4.51
N SER A 123 11.26 6.81 -5.56
CA SER A 123 10.33 5.89 -6.23
C SER A 123 10.15 4.57 -5.48
N TYR A 124 11.20 4.04 -4.83
CA TYR A 124 11.19 2.68 -4.26
C TYR A 124 11.27 2.60 -2.74
N LEU A 125 11.68 3.66 -2.00
CA LEU A 125 11.82 3.61 -0.54
C LEU A 125 10.49 3.26 0.18
N ALA A 126 9.36 3.65 -0.40
CA ALA A 126 8.05 3.36 0.18
C ALA A 126 7.74 1.85 0.26
N LEU A 127 8.28 1.04 -0.66
CA LEU A 127 8.02 -0.41 -0.71
C LEU A 127 8.57 -1.16 0.51
N PRO A 128 9.88 -1.13 0.82
CA PRO A 128 10.41 -1.81 1.99
C PRO A 128 9.84 -1.25 3.28
N VAL A 129 9.58 0.08 3.35
CA VAL A 129 8.93 0.69 4.52
C VAL A 129 7.53 0.12 4.71
N PHE A 130 6.73 0.03 3.66
CA PHE A 130 5.40 -0.56 3.72
C PHE A 130 5.43 -2.02 4.18
N PHE A 131 6.29 -2.85 3.58
CA PHE A 131 6.41 -4.25 4.01
C PHE A 131 6.95 -4.39 5.43
N LEU A 132 7.89 -3.55 5.85
CA LEU A 132 8.40 -3.52 7.23
C LEU A 132 7.29 -3.15 8.21
N LEU A 133 6.45 -2.17 7.90
CA LEU A 133 5.33 -1.79 8.76
C LEU A 133 4.27 -2.90 8.84
N VAL A 134 3.89 -3.49 7.71
CA VAL A 134 2.91 -4.59 7.66
C VAL A 134 3.43 -5.84 8.37
N LEU A 135 4.65 -6.26 8.07
CA LEU A 135 5.28 -7.43 8.69
C LEU A 135 5.62 -7.16 10.15
N GLY A 136 6.09 -5.96 10.48
CA GLY A 136 6.39 -5.53 11.84
C GLY A 136 5.15 -5.55 12.72
N TYR A 137 4.03 -4.99 12.25
CA TYR A 137 2.74 -5.10 12.93
C TYR A 137 2.36 -6.57 13.16
N LYS A 138 2.47 -7.40 12.13
CA LYS A 138 2.10 -8.81 12.23
C LYS A 138 3.04 -9.62 13.14
N LEU A 139 4.33 -9.28 13.21
CA LEU A 139 5.32 -9.96 14.04
C LEU A 139 5.17 -9.58 15.52
N ILE A 140 4.93 -8.30 15.80
CA ILE A 140 4.77 -7.76 17.17
C ILE A 140 3.45 -8.23 17.77
N TYR A 141 2.33 -8.00 17.08
CA TYR A 141 1.00 -8.32 17.59
C TYR A 141 0.57 -9.77 17.30
N ARG A 142 1.39 -10.54 16.56
CA ARG A 142 1.13 -11.93 16.18
C ARG A 142 -0.29 -12.14 15.63
N THR A 143 -0.77 -11.17 14.86
CA THR A 143 -2.14 -11.19 14.36
C THR A 143 -2.32 -12.27 13.30
N ARG A 144 -3.39 -13.05 13.44
CA ARG A 144 -3.83 -14.02 12.44
C ARG A 144 -4.77 -13.31 11.48
N MET A 145 -4.54 -13.45 10.17
CA MET A 145 -5.57 -13.03 9.20
C MET A 145 -6.80 -13.90 9.38
N VAL A 146 -7.97 -13.26 9.58
CA VAL A 146 -9.24 -13.95 9.79
C VAL A 146 -9.50 -14.92 8.62
N PRO A 147 -9.71 -16.22 8.91
CA PRO A 147 -10.13 -17.22 7.92
C PRO A 147 -11.44 -16.81 7.22
N LEU A 148 -11.63 -17.19 5.96
CA LEU A 148 -12.80 -16.74 5.17
C LEU A 148 -14.12 -17.23 5.74
N ASP A 149 -14.10 -18.38 6.39
CA ASP A 149 -15.22 -19.05 7.00
C ASP A 149 -15.59 -18.46 8.36
N GLU A 150 -14.65 -17.87 9.08
CA GLU A 150 -14.86 -17.19 10.37
C GLU A 150 -15.29 -15.71 10.20
N MET A 151 -15.46 -15.23 8.97
CA MET A 151 -15.89 -13.84 8.73
C MET A 151 -17.37 -13.67 9.07
N HIS A 152 -17.67 -12.74 9.98
CA HIS A 152 -19.03 -12.36 10.37
C HIS A 152 -19.49 -11.14 9.58
N PHE A 153 -20.72 -11.19 9.04
CA PHE A 153 -21.30 -10.14 8.19
C PHE A 153 -22.64 -9.60 8.71
N GLU A 154 -22.96 -9.87 9.98
CA GLU A 154 -24.21 -9.46 10.60
C GLU A 154 -24.14 -8.01 11.11
N ARG A 155 -25.29 -7.32 11.12
CA ARG A 155 -25.46 -6.00 11.77
C ARG A 155 -25.77 -6.09 13.28
N GLY A 156 -25.65 -7.29 13.86
CA GLY A 156 -25.98 -7.55 15.27
C GLY A 156 -25.02 -6.87 16.26
N ILE A 157 -25.35 -6.95 17.56
CA ILE A 157 -24.51 -6.49 18.66
C ILE A 157 -23.16 -7.20 18.53
N VAL A 158 -22.15 -6.48 18.06
CA VAL A 158 -20.78 -6.98 18.05
C VAL A 158 -20.42 -7.20 19.51
N PRO A 159 -20.12 -8.44 19.96
CA PRO A 159 -19.60 -8.63 21.30
C PRO A 159 -18.39 -7.72 21.44
N GLU A 160 -18.39 -6.86 22.47
CA GLU A 160 -17.32 -5.91 22.69
C GLU A 160 -16.00 -6.68 22.63
N ILE A 161 -15.16 -6.33 21.65
CA ILE A 161 -13.86 -6.96 21.52
C ILE A 161 -13.10 -6.52 22.77
N GLU A 162 -12.98 -7.41 23.76
CA GLU A 162 -12.17 -7.17 24.95
C GLU A 162 -10.71 -7.05 24.50
N GLU A 163 -10.31 -5.86 24.07
CA GLU A 163 -8.92 -5.55 23.84
C GLU A 163 -8.20 -5.68 25.19
N PRO A 164 -7.13 -6.47 25.28
CA PRO A 164 -6.40 -6.60 26.54
C PRO A 164 -5.90 -5.21 26.95
N GLN A 165 -6.39 -4.68 28.07
CA GLN A 165 -6.05 -3.33 28.51
C GLN A 165 -4.51 -3.16 28.56
N PRO A 166 -3.96 -2.06 28.02
CA PRO A 166 -2.53 -1.90 27.92
C PRO A 166 -1.91 -1.85 29.32
N THR A 167 -1.17 -2.91 29.67
CA THR A 167 -0.50 -3.04 30.98
C THR A 167 0.76 -2.17 31.07
N THR A 168 1.34 -1.80 29.92
CA THR A 168 2.60 -1.05 29.83
C THR A 168 2.36 0.46 29.79
N ARG A 169 3.22 1.26 30.44
CA ARG A 169 3.15 2.74 30.45
C ARG A 169 3.09 3.34 29.04
N TRP A 170 3.85 2.77 28.10
CA TRP A 170 3.81 3.14 26.68
C TRP A 170 2.49 2.77 26.00
N GLY A 171 1.88 1.64 26.35
CA GLY A 171 0.58 1.24 25.82
C GLY A 171 -0.55 2.17 26.28
N LYS A 172 -0.51 2.64 27.52
CA LYS A 172 -1.48 3.62 28.03
C LYS A 172 -1.33 4.98 27.35
N LEU A 173 -0.09 5.42 27.14
CA LEU A 173 0.19 6.69 26.47
C LEU A 173 -0.23 6.65 24.99
N LEU A 174 0.04 5.54 24.29
CA LEU A 174 -0.40 5.34 22.90
C LEU A 174 -1.93 5.26 22.78
N ALA A 175 -2.61 4.53 23.66
CA ALA A 175 -4.08 4.43 23.69
C ALA A 175 -4.81 5.72 24.10
N THR A 176 -4.08 6.71 24.63
CA THR A 176 -4.65 8.04 24.91
C THR A 176 -4.51 8.97 23.70
N ILE A 177 -3.58 8.68 22.78
CA ILE A 177 -3.27 9.49 21.60
C ILE A 177 -3.95 8.94 20.33
N PHE A 178 -4.14 7.62 20.26
CA PHE A 178 -4.80 6.87 19.18
C PHE A 178 -5.97 6.07 19.72
#